data_AF-A0ABD1DXT9-F1
#
_entry.id   AF-A0ABD1DXT9-F1
#
_cell.length_a   1.000
_cell.length_b   1.000
_cell.length_c   1.000
_cell.angle_alpha   90.00
_cell.angle_beta   90.00
_cell.angle_gamma   90.00
#
_symmetry.space_group_name_H-M   'P 1'
#
loop_
_entity.id
_entity.type
_entity.pdbx_description
1 polymer ?
#
loop_
_entity_poly.entity_id
_entity_poly.type
_entity_poly.pdbx_seq_one_letter_code
_entity_poly.pdbx_strand_id
1 'polypeptide(L)'
;MDSIKQITGKATSLSAASSLQKAIRPLIDAKPGSGQSKSGSVAATNEIELLKSLCKSDNPQTALLAVQALVQLVNRGTLDLAQVLAILVTLLAAQSPAHFAAVSNGIVELLLLDLRRRCSALGSARYVCQFDIKPPQHPLILLLGSKDVGSMLFFGAKVNEICLHHDQV
;
A
#
# COMPACT_ATOMS: atom_id res chain seq x y z
N MET A 1 4.24 -6.88 -23.88
CA MET A 1 2.80 -7.17 -23.72
C MET A 1 2.54 -8.61 -23.29
N ASP A 2 3.47 -9.54 -23.51
CA ASP A 2 3.29 -10.97 -23.17
C ASP A 2 3.27 -11.27 -21.66
N SER A 3 4.00 -10.50 -20.85
CA SER A 3 3.98 -10.66 -19.39
C SER A 3 2.62 -10.31 -18.75
N ILE A 4 1.81 -9.49 -19.43
CA ILE A 4 0.50 -9.02 -18.94
C ILE A 4 -0.52 -10.16 -18.97
N LYS A 5 -0.53 -10.97 -20.04
CA LYS A 5 -1.43 -12.12 -20.18
C LYS A 5 -1.13 -13.24 -19.18
N GLN A 6 0.10 -13.31 -18.68
CA GLN A 6 0.53 -14.35 -17.76
C GLN A 6 0.07 -14.08 -16.32
N ILE A 7 -0.15 -12.82 -15.95
CA ILE A 7 -0.58 -12.41 -14.59
C ILE A 7 -2.10 -12.53 -14.42
N THR A 8 -2.88 -12.38 -15.50
CA THR A 8 -4.36 -12.36 -15.45
C THR A 8 -5.04 -13.73 -15.55
N GLY A 9 -4.28 -14.83 -15.67
CA GLY A 9 -4.83 -16.19 -15.66
C GLY A 9 -5.12 -16.73 -14.25
N LYS A 10 -5.56 -17.99 -14.15
CA LYS A 10 -5.52 -18.81 -12.90
C LYS A 10 -4.06 -19.05 -12.48
N ALA A 11 -3.34 -17.98 -12.18
CA ALA A 11 -1.99 -17.99 -11.68
C ALA A 11 -2.01 -18.49 -10.23
N THR A 12 -1.19 -19.49 -9.91
CA THR A 12 -0.93 -19.85 -8.51
C THR A 12 -0.30 -18.64 -7.81
N SER A 13 -0.52 -18.49 -6.50
CA SER A 13 0.02 -17.39 -5.69
C SER A 13 1.52 -17.16 -5.92
N LEU A 14 2.27 -18.24 -6.11
CA LEU A 14 3.71 -18.22 -6.39
C LEU A 14 4.06 -17.61 -7.76
N SER A 15 3.28 -17.92 -8.81
CA SER A 15 3.52 -17.39 -10.16
C SER A 15 3.15 -15.91 -10.28
N ALA A 16 2.09 -15.47 -9.59
CA ALA A 16 1.72 -14.07 -9.47
C ALA A 16 2.79 -13.28 -8.72
N ALA A 17 3.28 -13.81 -7.59
CA ALA A 17 4.36 -13.20 -6.81
C ALA A 17 5.67 -13.10 -7.59
N SER A 18 6.07 -14.16 -8.31
CA SER A 18 7.28 -14.13 -9.15
C SER A 18 7.17 -13.11 -10.29
N SER A 19 6.00 -13.00 -10.92
CA SER A 19 5.76 -12.05 -12.01
C SER A 19 5.77 -10.60 -11.51
N LEU A 20 5.14 -10.34 -10.36
CA LEU A 20 5.21 -9.04 -9.68
C LEU A 20 6.65 -8.71 -9.28
N GLN A 21 7.39 -9.65 -8.71
CA GLN A 21 8.79 -9.45 -8.32
C GLN A 21 9.67 -9.08 -9.53
N LYS A 22 9.44 -9.71 -10.69
CA LYS A 22 10.13 -9.33 -11.93
C LYS A 22 9.75 -7.93 -12.40
N ALA A 23 8.47 -7.57 -12.32
CA ALA A 23 7.97 -6.27 -12.74
C ALA A 23 8.46 -5.11 -11.87
N ILE A 24 8.66 -5.34 -10.57
CA ILE A 24 9.14 -4.31 -9.63
C ILE A 24 10.66 -4.34 -9.42
N ARG A 25 11.37 -5.31 -10.01
CA ARG A 25 12.82 -5.43 -9.93
C ARG A 25 13.54 -4.12 -10.29
N PRO A 26 13.14 -3.39 -11.35
CA PRO A 26 13.85 -2.17 -11.73
C PRO A 26 13.62 -1.02 -10.74
N LEU A 27 12.43 -0.93 -10.12
CA LEU A 27 12.20 -0.04 -8.97
C LEU A 27 13.12 -0.37 -7.79
N ILE A 28 13.33 -1.66 -7.48
CA ILE A 28 14.18 -2.10 -6.36
C ILE A 28 15.67 -1.82 -6.65
N ASP A 29 16.10 -2.07 -7.88
CA ASP A 29 17.51 -1.94 -8.28
C ASP A 29 17.89 -0.46 -8.52
N ALA A 30 16.91 0.45 -8.65
CA ALA A 30 17.14 1.89 -8.66
C ALA A 30 17.62 2.37 -7.28
N LYS A 31 18.87 2.86 -7.21
CA LYS A 31 19.46 3.38 -5.96
C LYS A 31 18.62 4.51 -5.35
N PRO A 32 18.39 4.50 -4.02
CA PRO A 32 17.79 5.64 -3.34
C PRO A 32 18.73 6.85 -3.48
N GLY A 33 18.23 7.93 -4.09
CA GLY A 33 18.94 9.21 -4.19
C GLY A 33 19.90 9.39 -5.37
N SER A 34 20.04 8.45 -6.31
CA SER A 34 20.83 8.72 -7.53
C SER A 34 19.98 9.52 -8.52
N GLY A 35 20.43 10.75 -8.84
CA GLY A 35 19.77 11.67 -9.77
C GLY A 35 19.26 10.95 -11.02
N GLN A 36 17.94 10.98 -11.20
CA GLN A 36 17.25 10.29 -12.28
C GLN A 36 17.67 10.88 -13.63
N SER A 37 18.27 10.06 -14.49
CA SER A 37 18.31 10.36 -15.92
C SER A 37 16.88 10.32 -16.48
N LYS A 38 16.58 11.18 -17.47
CA LYS A 38 15.23 11.32 -18.06
C LYS A 38 14.61 9.98 -18.52
N SER A 39 15.44 9.01 -18.91
CA SER A 39 15.00 7.66 -19.29
C SER A 39 14.64 6.75 -18.11
N GLY A 40 15.31 6.89 -16.96
CA GLY A 40 15.03 6.10 -15.76
C GLY A 40 13.77 6.56 -15.03
N SER A 41 13.46 7.86 -15.10
CA SER A 41 12.23 8.45 -14.54
C SER A 41 10.96 7.94 -15.22
N VAL A 42 10.98 7.81 -16.56
CA VAL A 42 9.83 7.30 -17.34
C VAL A 42 9.59 5.81 -17.09
N ALA A 43 10.66 5.00 -16.99
CA ALA A 43 10.55 3.57 -16.67
C ALA A 43 9.95 3.35 -15.26
N ALA A 44 10.45 4.09 -14.26
CA ALA A 44 9.90 4.03 -12.90
C ALA A 44 8.43 4.48 -12.84
N THR A 45 8.06 5.51 -13.61
CA THR A 45 6.66 5.96 -13.73
C THR A 45 5.78 4.86 -14.32
N ASN A 46 6.22 4.20 -15.39
CA ASN A 46 5.47 3.11 -16.03
C ASN A 46 5.28 1.90 -15.09
N GLU A 47 6.28 1.58 -14.27
CA GLU A 47 6.22 0.48 -13.30
C GLU A 47 5.28 0.80 -12.13
N ILE A 48 5.24 2.06 -11.69
CA ILE A 48 4.26 2.52 -10.68
C ILE A 48 2.85 2.48 -11.26
N GLU A 49 2.63 2.92 -12.50
CA GLU A 49 1.31 2.82 -13.15
C GLU A 49 0.87 1.38 -13.34
N LEU A 50 1.81 0.48 -13.68
CA LEU A 50 1.56 -0.95 -13.72
C LEU A 50 1.11 -1.47 -12.34
N LEU A 51 1.83 -1.15 -11.27
CA LEU A 51 1.43 -1.56 -9.91
C LEU A 51 0.05 -1.04 -9.52
N LYS A 52 -0.26 0.23 -9.84
CA LYS A 52 -1.60 0.81 -9.62
C LYS A 52 -2.68 0.03 -10.37
N SER A 53 -2.40 -0.39 -11.60
CA SER A 53 -3.34 -1.19 -12.38
C SER A 53 -3.55 -2.58 -11.77
N LEU A 54 -2.49 -3.22 -11.25
CA LEU A 54 -2.56 -4.53 -10.60
C LEU A 54 -3.32 -4.48 -9.26
N CYS A 55 -3.29 -3.36 -8.53
CA CYS A 55 -4.16 -3.16 -7.37
C CYS A 55 -5.66 -3.19 -7.68
N LYS A 56 -6.06 -3.11 -8.97
CA LYS A 56 -7.44 -3.21 -9.45
C LYS A 56 -7.73 -4.53 -10.18
N SER A 57 -6.81 -5.48 -10.15
CA SER A 57 -6.96 -6.78 -10.82
C SER A 57 -8.13 -7.57 -10.24
N ASP A 58 -8.99 -8.13 -11.09
CA ASP A 58 -10.10 -9.02 -10.68
C ASP A 58 -9.67 -10.23 -9.87
N ASN A 59 -8.40 -10.64 -9.97
CA ASN A 59 -7.79 -11.62 -9.09
C ASN A 59 -7.40 -10.95 -7.74
N PRO A 60 -8.09 -11.27 -6.62
CA PRO A 60 -7.85 -10.61 -5.33
C PRO A 60 -6.43 -10.85 -4.78
N GLN A 61 -5.83 -12.00 -5.09
CA GLN A 61 -4.47 -12.31 -4.68
C GLN A 61 -3.45 -11.41 -5.40
N THR A 62 -3.69 -11.12 -6.68
CA THR A 62 -2.83 -10.21 -7.45
C THR A 62 -2.94 -8.78 -6.91
N ALA A 63 -4.16 -8.34 -6.62
CA ALA A 63 -4.38 -7.03 -6.01
C ALA A 63 -3.71 -6.91 -4.64
N LEU A 64 -3.83 -7.93 -3.79
CA LEU A 64 -3.14 -7.99 -2.49
C LEU A 64 -1.63 -7.89 -2.64
N LEU A 65 -1.04 -8.71 -3.50
CA LEU A 65 0.42 -8.71 -3.73
C LEU A 65 0.90 -7.36 -4.31
N ALA A 66 0.11 -6.72 -5.17
CA ALA A 66 0.43 -5.40 -5.71
C ALA A 66 0.41 -4.31 -4.62
N VAL A 67 -0.59 -4.33 -3.73
CA VAL A 67 -0.64 -3.41 -2.58
C VAL A 67 0.56 -3.65 -1.65
N GLN A 68 0.87 -4.90 -1.34
CA GLN A 68 2.05 -5.25 -0.52
C GLN A 68 3.36 -4.79 -1.17
N ALA A 69 3.50 -4.93 -2.50
CA ALA A 69 4.66 -4.44 -3.22
C ALA A 69 4.81 -2.91 -3.08
N LEU A 70 3.73 -2.14 -3.21
CA LEU A 70 3.74 -0.69 -2.97
C LEU A 70 4.21 -0.35 -1.55
N VAL A 71 3.68 -1.03 -0.53
CA VAL A 71 4.10 -0.81 0.87
C VAL A 71 5.58 -1.13 1.07
N GLN A 72 6.08 -2.24 0.51
CA GLN A 72 7.48 -2.63 0.62
C GLN A 72 8.43 -1.63 -0.06
N LEU A 73 8.03 -1.06 -1.19
CA LEU A 73 8.80 -0.02 -1.86
C LEU A 73 8.88 1.27 -1.03
N VAL A 74 7.82 1.63 -0.30
CA VAL A 74 7.87 2.75 0.68
C VAL A 74 8.76 2.41 1.87
N ASN A 75 8.68 1.18 2.38
CA ASN A 75 9.49 0.73 3.50
C ASN A 75 11.00 0.81 3.17
N ARG A 76 11.37 0.49 1.92
CA ARG A 76 12.74 0.59 1.39
C ARG A 76 13.18 2.02 1.04
N GLY A 77 12.27 3.00 1.08
CA GLY A 77 12.55 4.38 0.69
C GLY A 77 12.63 4.60 -0.83
N THR A 78 12.17 3.64 -1.63
CA THR A 78 12.10 3.75 -3.09
C THR A 78 10.93 4.63 -3.53
N LEU A 79 9.79 4.53 -2.85
CA LEU A 79 8.61 5.35 -3.09
C LEU A 79 8.31 6.25 -1.90
N ASP A 80 7.73 7.42 -2.18
CA ASP A 80 7.28 8.34 -1.15
C ASP A 80 6.01 7.82 -0.45
N LEU A 81 5.97 7.96 0.87
CA LEU A 81 4.88 7.46 1.69
C LEU A 81 3.58 8.20 1.39
N ALA A 82 3.62 9.53 1.30
CA ALA A 82 2.43 10.34 1.07
C ALA A 82 1.84 10.06 -0.33
N GLN A 83 2.70 9.90 -1.33
CA GLN A 83 2.30 9.50 -2.68
C GLN A 83 1.57 8.16 -2.68
N VAL A 84 2.13 7.12 -2.05
CA VAL A 84 1.50 5.79 -2.04
C VAL A 84 0.23 5.77 -1.20
N LEU A 85 0.21 6.48 -0.07
CA LEU A 85 -1.00 6.62 0.75
C LEU A 85 -2.13 7.28 -0.06
N ALA A 86 -1.85 8.34 -0.82
CA ALA A 86 -2.84 8.98 -1.70
C ALA A 86 -3.37 8.04 -2.79
N ILE A 87 -2.50 7.20 -3.37
CA ILE A 87 -2.89 6.16 -4.32
C ILE A 87 -3.87 5.19 -3.68
N LEU A 88 -3.53 4.64 -2.52
CA LEU A 88 -4.39 3.65 -1.84
C LEU A 88 -5.71 4.26 -1.37
N VAL A 89 -5.71 5.49 -0.87
CA VAL A 89 -6.95 6.21 -0.50
C VAL A 89 -7.85 6.42 -1.73
N THR A 90 -7.27 6.80 -2.87
CA THR A 90 -8.03 6.95 -4.12
C THR A 90 -8.60 5.62 -4.60
N LEU A 91 -7.82 4.53 -4.48
CA LEU A 91 -8.30 3.20 -4.79
C LEU A 91 -9.45 2.81 -3.87
N LEU A 92 -9.31 3.00 -2.55
CA LEU A 92 -10.33 2.64 -1.58
C LEU A 92 -11.71 3.22 -1.94
N ALA A 93 -11.77 4.49 -2.39
CA ALA A 93 -13.00 5.15 -2.78
C ALA A 93 -13.67 4.58 -4.05
N ALA A 94 -12.90 3.87 -4.89
CA ALA A 94 -13.33 3.38 -6.21
C ALA A 94 -13.47 1.85 -6.28
N GLN A 95 -13.21 1.12 -5.19
CA GLN A 95 -13.01 -0.33 -5.21
C GLN A 95 -14.26 -1.12 -4.80
N SER A 96 -14.34 -2.35 -5.32
CA SER A 96 -15.33 -3.35 -4.89
C SER A 96 -14.98 -3.93 -3.51
N PRO A 97 -15.94 -4.52 -2.79
CA PRO A 97 -15.70 -5.15 -1.48
C PRO A 97 -14.56 -6.19 -1.49
N ALA A 98 -14.36 -6.88 -2.61
CA ALA A 98 -13.31 -7.89 -2.78
C ALA A 98 -11.88 -7.34 -2.62
N HIS A 99 -11.68 -6.04 -2.88
CA HIS A 99 -10.38 -5.38 -2.80
C HIS A 99 -10.21 -4.53 -1.54
N PHE A 100 -11.30 -4.32 -0.79
CA PHE A 100 -11.30 -3.52 0.43
C PHE A 100 -10.24 -4.01 1.41
N ALA A 101 -10.17 -5.33 1.66
CA ALA A 101 -9.22 -5.93 2.59
C ALA A 101 -7.76 -5.63 2.21
N ALA A 102 -7.40 -5.79 0.94
CA ALA A 102 -6.05 -5.53 0.46
C ALA A 102 -5.67 -4.06 0.61
N VAL A 103 -6.52 -3.16 0.11
CA VAL A 103 -6.24 -1.71 0.11
C VAL A 103 -6.24 -1.14 1.52
N SER A 104 -7.22 -1.49 2.35
CA SER A 104 -7.30 -1.05 3.74
C SER A 104 -6.11 -1.52 4.57
N ASN A 105 -5.68 -2.77 4.41
CA ASN A 105 -4.49 -3.28 5.08
C ASN A 105 -3.24 -2.49 4.65
N GLY A 106 -3.08 -2.20 3.36
CA GLY A 106 -1.99 -1.35 2.88
C GLY A 106 -1.99 0.06 3.48
N ILE A 107 -3.17 0.69 3.58
CA ILE A 107 -3.33 2.01 4.23
C ILE A 107 -2.89 1.94 5.70
N VAL A 108 -3.37 0.94 6.43
CA VAL A 108 -3.03 0.73 7.85
C VAL A 108 -1.52 0.52 8.01
N GLU A 109 -0.89 -0.33 7.19
CA GLU A 109 0.55 -0.58 7.24
C GLU A 109 1.38 0.69 6.99
N LEU A 110 0.98 1.52 6.01
CA LEU A 110 1.66 2.80 5.74
C LEU A 110 1.50 3.79 6.89
N LEU A 111 0.31 3.87 7.50
CA LEU A 111 0.08 4.75 8.64
C LEU A 111 0.89 4.33 9.86
N LEU A 112 0.99 3.02 10.13
CA LEU A 112 1.83 2.47 11.19
C LEU A 112 3.31 2.73 10.92
N LEU A 113 3.75 2.61 9.66
CA LEU A 113 5.12 2.94 9.26
C LEU A 113 5.44 4.43 9.47
N ASP A 114 4.53 5.33 9.06
CA ASP A 114 4.67 6.78 9.29
C ASP A 114 4.73 7.11 10.78
N LEU A 115 3.81 6.54 11.57
CA LEU A 115 3.78 6.71 13.02
C LEU A 115 5.10 6.26 13.67
N ARG A 116 5.59 5.06 13.33
CA ARG A 116 6.88 4.56 13.84
C ARG A 116 8.03 5.50 13.50
N ARG A 117 8.14 5.94 12.24
CA ARG A 117 9.19 6.87 11.79
C ARG A 117 9.14 8.19 12.56
N ARG A 118 7.96 8.75 12.80
CA ARG A 118 7.78 10.00 13.56
C ARG A 118 8.10 9.83 15.03
N CYS A 119 7.59 8.78 15.66
CA CYS A 119 7.89 8.48 17.07
C CYS A 119 9.39 8.30 17.30
N SER A 120 10.09 7.60 16.40
CA SER A 120 11.55 7.46 16.48
C SER A 120 12.29 8.80 16.35
N ALA A 121 11.75 9.75 15.59
CA ALA A 121 12.36 11.07 15.40
C ALA A 121 12.05 12.07 16.53
N LEU A 122 10.97 11.86 17.31
CA LEU A 122 10.47 12.79 18.32
C LEU A 122 11.27 12.78 19.63
N GLY A 123 12.06 11.74 19.91
CA GLY A 123 12.76 11.60 21.18
C GLY A 123 11.77 11.62 22.35
N SER A 124 11.85 12.64 23.21
CA SER A 124 10.95 12.83 24.36
C SER A 124 9.66 13.61 24.06
N ALA A 125 9.51 14.14 22.84
CA ALA A 125 8.32 14.88 22.46
C ALA A 125 7.11 13.96 22.24
N ARG A 126 5.89 14.46 22.48
CA ARG A 126 4.66 13.71 22.22
C ARG A 126 4.32 13.74 20.74
N TYR A 127 3.88 12.61 20.21
CA TYR A 127 3.34 12.53 18.86
C TYR A 127 2.06 13.38 18.74
N VAL A 128 1.98 14.16 17.67
CA VAL A 128 0.77 14.86 17.24
C VAL A 128 0.43 14.35 15.85
N CYS A 129 -0.80 13.84 15.70
CA CYS A 129 -1.26 13.36 14.41
C CYS A 129 -1.36 14.52 13.41
N GLN A 130 -0.88 14.28 12.18
CA GLN A 130 -0.94 15.28 11.11
C GLN A 130 -2.30 15.38 10.42
N PHE A 131 -3.20 14.43 10.69
CA PHE A 131 -4.54 14.41 10.15
C PHE A 131 -5.54 14.79 11.24
N ASP A 132 -6.71 15.28 10.80
CA ASP A 132 -7.79 15.68 11.67
C ASP A 132 -9.06 14.86 11.34
N ILE A 133 -10.15 15.14 12.04
CA ILE A 133 -11.51 14.68 11.71
C ILE A 133 -12.01 15.41 10.46
N LYS A 134 -11.61 16.67 10.28
CA LYS A 134 -11.86 17.49 9.08
C LYS A 134 -10.70 17.39 8.08
N PRO A 135 -10.88 17.81 6.81
CA PRO A 135 -9.81 17.81 5.82
C PRO A 135 -8.53 18.54 6.30
N PRO A 136 -7.34 17.93 6.15
CA PRO A 136 -7.10 16.58 5.63
C PRO A 136 -7.50 15.49 6.66
N GLN A 137 -8.53 14.72 6.31
CA GLN A 137 -9.13 13.74 7.20
C GLN A 137 -8.24 12.50 7.33
N HIS A 138 -8.16 11.92 8.53
CA HIS A 138 -7.38 10.72 8.77
C HIS A 138 -7.87 9.54 7.89
N PRO A 139 -6.99 8.82 7.16
CA PRO A 139 -7.43 7.75 6.26
C PRO A 139 -8.18 6.59 6.95
N LEU A 140 -7.93 6.35 8.24
CA LEU A 140 -8.74 5.40 9.03
C LEU A 140 -10.21 5.82 9.19
N ILE A 141 -10.49 7.13 9.22
CA ILE A 141 -11.88 7.63 9.28
C ILE A 141 -12.59 7.32 7.95
N LEU A 142 -11.87 7.39 6.82
CA LEU A 142 -12.42 6.99 5.52
C LEU A 142 -12.79 5.50 5.50
N LEU A 143 -11.97 4.65 6.13
CA LEU A 143 -12.25 3.20 6.25
C LEU A 143 -13.51 2.92 7.07
N LEU A 144 -13.70 3.67 8.16
CA LEU A 144 -14.91 3.61 9.00
C LEU A 144 -16.17 4.10 8.27
N GLY A 145 -16.02 4.89 7.21
CA GLY A 145 -17.12 5.35 6.38
C GLY A 145 -17.72 4.28 5.46
N SER A 146 -17.14 3.07 5.40
CA SER A 146 -17.67 1.99 4.56
C SER A 146 -19.02 1.51 5.09
N LYS A 147 -20.02 1.44 4.19
CA LYS A 147 -21.36 0.91 4.50
C LYS A 147 -21.45 -0.61 4.39
N ASP A 148 -20.40 -1.26 3.89
CA ASP A 148 -20.35 -2.71 3.71
C ASP A 148 -20.00 -3.41 5.04
N VAL A 149 -20.86 -4.34 5.46
CA VAL A 149 -20.72 -5.05 6.74
C VAL A 149 -19.45 -5.91 6.77
N GLY A 150 -19.11 -6.58 5.66
CA GLY A 150 -17.90 -7.39 5.57
C GLY A 150 -16.63 -6.55 5.75
N SER A 151 -16.59 -5.39 5.11
CA SER A 151 -15.53 -4.39 5.23
C SER A 151 -15.38 -3.87 6.66
N MET A 152 -16.50 -3.58 7.34
CA MET A 152 -16.50 -3.13 8.74
C MET A 152 -16.02 -4.21 9.72
N LEU A 153 -16.43 -5.47 9.51
CA LEU A 153 -15.96 -6.60 10.31
C LEU A 153 -14.45 -6.82 10.13
N PHE A 154 -13.96 -6.78 8.89
CA PHE A 154 -12.54 -6.88 8.60
C PHE A 154 -11.74 -5.75 9.26
N PHE A 155 -12.22 -4.51 9.12
CA PHE A 155 -11.57 -3.36 9.73
C PHE A 155 -11.56 -3.45 11.27
N GLY A 156 -12.68 -3.84 11.87
CA GLY A 156 -12.78 -4.06 13.32
C GLY A 156 -11.78 -5.10 13.83
N ALA A 157 -11.62 -6.21 13.11
CA ALA A 157 -10.61 -7.22 13.43
C ALA A 157 -9.19 -6.63 13.38
N LYS A 158 -8.88 -5.78 12.39
CA LYS A 158 -7.58 -5.10 12.31
C LYS A 158 -7.34 -4.08 13.40
N VAL A 159 -8.34 -3.28 13.77
CA VAL A 159 -8.23 -2.40 14.94
C VAL A 159 -7.98 -3.21 16.20
N ASN A 160 -8.68 -4.33 16.38
CA ASN A 160 -8.50 -5.20 17.53
C ASN A 160 -7.09 -5.79 17.60
N GLU A 161 -6.53 -6.26 16.47
CA GLU A 161 -5.15 -6.75 16.37
C GLU A 161 -4.13 -5.67 16.78
N ILE A 162 -4.33 -4.42 16.36
CA ILE A 162 -3.45 -3.31 16.71
C ILE A 162 -3.58 -2.97 18.21
N CYS A 163 -4.80 -2.88 18.73
CA CYS A 163 -5.05 -2.48 20.11
C CYS A 163 -4.70 -3.57 21.14
N LEU A 164 -4.78 -4.85 20.74
CA LEU A 164 -4.46 -5.99 21.60
C LEU A 164 -3.07 -6.58 21.31
N HIS A 165 -2.23 -5.91 20.51
CA HIS A 165 -0.84 -6.32 20.45
C HIS A 165 -0.25 -6.14 21.85
N HIS A 166 0.06 -7.27 22.50
CA HIS A 166 0.92 -7.25 23.65
C HIS A 166 2.32 -6.96 23.10
N ASP A 167 2.79 -5.73 23.27
CA ASP A 167 4.22 -5.46 23.19
C ASP A 167 4.89 -6.45 24.13
N GLN A 168 5.55 -7.47 23.58
CA GLN A 168 6.41 -8.32 24.38
C GLN A 168 7.56 -7.43 24.83
N VAL A 169 7.45 -6.99 26.10
CA VAL A 169 8.49 -6.27 26.84
C VAL A 169 9.72 -7.15 27.00
#